data_AF-A0A0R1NX65-F1
#
_entry.id   AF-A0A0R1NX65-F1
#
_cell.length_a   1.000
_cell.length_b   1.000
_cell.length_c   1.000
_cell.angle_alpha   90.00
_cell.angle_beta   90.00
_cell.angle_gamma   90.00
#
_symmetry.space_group_name_H-M   'P 1'
#
loop_
_entity.id
_entity.type
_entity.pdbx_description
1 polymer ?
#
loop_
_entity_poly.entity_id
_entity_poly.type
_entity_poly.pdbx_seq_one_letter_code
_entity_poly.pdbx_strand_id
1 'polypeptide(L)'
;MFLNIIVTLIALIVFLLVDIKKVTGRKWVNLGKAVGITVLLSSTFWLPALHFGTSVEMTKPFTFQLNGISLLQYTTAALSNSIAYGFTIVALVGFVMAIIMYRQLSHFSKEIFWIGIGFVILSSSLFPWHLFQNTPIVLLQFPWRFLILPQLGFTYLFSVLGSTLLKKVPQNYYKLGIVGVFTLIVLGLSLNSQSGRVNFELKSPEMKADLYPNSNQIPFVQGMVWYRVTNLKQYRHLMTYIDTADYLPKMSDDTFHTLSMQRAIVDDKPAVNIPVTSKALPDGKQMTVEVGAPLNRLALPMVVYDNHYTVKVDGKNYPLKSNKDHVLTVNNLAVGKHTVRVSYHNGLLTAMISVLTLAGLIIVLLPEKLMLKRKTKKQL
;
A
#
# COMPACT_ATOMS: atom_id res chain seq x y z
N MET A 1 0.87 -0.11 -0.84
CA MET A 1 1.39 -1.02 -1.88
C MET A 1 2.81 -0.64 -2.32
N PHE A 2 3.07 0.62 -2.73
CA PHE A 2 4.39 1.10 -3.19
C PHE A 2 5.55 0.86 -2.20
N LEU A 3 5.33 1.12 -0.91
CA LEU A 3 6.35 0.93 0.12
C LEU A 3 6.81 -0.54 0.28
N ASN A 4 5.92 -1.51 0.09
CA ASN A 4 6.30 -2.92 0.15
C ASN A 4 7.14 -3.32 -1.07
N ILE A 5 6.88 -2.72 -2.24
CA ILE A 5 7.71 -2.91 -3.44
C ILE A 5 9.13 -2.39 -3.16
N ILE A 6 9.27 -1.23 -2.50
CA ILE A 6 10.58 -0.70 -2.10
C ILE A 6 11.31 -1.69 -1.18
N VAL A 7 10.64 -2.21 -0.15
CA VAL A 7 11.22 -3.21 0.76
C VAL A 7 11.68 -4.45 0.00
N THR A 8 10.87 -4.95 -0.93
CA THR A 8 11.24 -6.08 -1.80
C THR A 8 12.42 -5.76 -2.71
N LEU A 9 12.47 -4.57 -3.31
CA LEU A 9 13.59 -4.13 -4.15
C LEU A 9 14.88 -4.05 -3.34
N ILE A 10 14.85 -3.47 -2.13
CA ILE A 10 15.98 -3.43 -1.21
C ILE A 10 16.44 -4.86 -0.90
N ALA A 11 15.52 -5.77 -0.60
CA ALA A 11 15.84 -7.17 -0.37
C ALA A 11 16.57 -7.81 -1.56
N LEU A 12 16.03 -7.64 -2.76
CA LEU A 12 16.59 -8.18 -3.99
C LEU A 12 17.98 -7.60 -4.28
N ILE A 13 18.20 -6.32 -4.01
CA ILE A 13 19.51 -5.67 -4.11
C ILE A 13 20.48 -6.30 -3.11
N VAL A 14 20.09 -6.49 -1.85
CA VAL A 14 20.95 -7.14 -0.84
C VAL A 14 21.33 -8.55 -1.28
N PHE A 15 20.37 -9.36 -1.74
CA PHE A 15 20.66 -10.70 -2.28
C PHE A 15 21.58 -10.66 -3.51
N LEU A 16 21.34 -9.72 -4.43
CA LEU A 16 22.19 -9.54 -5.61
C LEU A 16 23.63 -9.16 -5.24
N LEU A 17 23.82 -8.28 -4.25
CA LEU A 17 25.13 -7.86 -3.77
C LEU A 17 25.90 -9.01 -3.12
N VAL A 18 25.22 -9.84 -2.32
CA VAL A 18 25.83 -11.03 -1.69
C VAL A 18 26.31 -12.02 -2.75
N ASP A 19 25.52 -12.22 -3.81
CA ASP A 19 25.81 -13.18 -4.87
C ASP A 19 26.44 -12.58 -6.12
N ILE A 20 26.90 -11.33 -6.10
CA ILE A 20 27.28 -10.58 -7.31
C ILE A 20 28.36 -11.29 -8.13
N LYS A 21 29.31 -11.97 -7.45
CA LYS A 21 30.40 -12.74 -8.07
C LYS A 21 29.90 -14.01 -8.79
N LYS A 22 28.71 -14.51 -8.44
CA LYS A 22 28.07 -15.70 -9.03
C LYS A 22 27.10 -15.32 -10.18
N VAL A 23 27.01 -14.03 -10.54
CA VAL A 23 26.10 -13.54 -11.57
C VAL A 23 26.76 -13.62 -12.95
N THR A 24 26.21 -14.45 -13.83
CA THR A 24 26.65 -14.56 -15.22
C THR A 24 25.94 -13.53 -16.12
N GLY A 25 26.48 -13.25 -17.31
CA GLY A 25 25.85 -12.32 -18.26
C GLY A 25 24.40 -12.68 -18.61
N ARG A 26 24.07 -13.99 -18.67
CA ARG A 26 22.68 -14.46 -18.91
C ARG A 26 21.74 -14.08 -17.76
N LYS A 27 22.21 -14.09 -16.51
CA LYS A 27 21.42 -13.67 -15.35
C LYS A 27 21.12 -12.17 -15.38
N TRP A 28 22.07 -11.33 -15.80
CA TRP A 28 21.84 -9.90 -16.02
C TRP A 28 20.77 -9.64 -17.08
N VAL A 29 20.82 -10.36 -18.20
CA VAL A 29 19.78 -10.27 -19.25
C VAL A 29 18.41 -10.69 -18.71
N ASN A 30 18.35 -11.78 -17.94
CA ASN A 30 17.09 -12.25 -17.34
C ASN A 30 16.55 -11.27 -16.29
N LEU A 31 17.43 -10.66 -15.49
CA LEU A 31 17.06 -9.61 -14.55
C LEU A 31 16.49 -8.39 -15.28
N GLY A 32 17.15 -7.93 -16.35
CA GLY A 32 16.66 -6.83 -17.18
C GLY A 32 15.30 -7.14 -17.81
N LYS A 33 15.08 -8.38 -18.29
CA LYS A 33 13.76 -8.83 -18.76
C LYS A 33 12.71 -8.80 -17.66
N ALA A 34 13.03 -9.30 -16.47
CA ALA A 34 12.10 -9.31 -15.35
C ALA A 34 11.70 -7.89 -14.95
N VAL A 35 12.69 -6.99 -14.77
CA VAL A 35 12.45 -5.56 -14.49
C VAL A 35 11.60 -4.93 -15.58
N GLY A 36 11.93 -5.15 -16.86
CA GLY A 36 11.16 -4.61 -17.99
C GLY A 36 9.71 -5.08 -17.99
N ILE A 37 9.46 -6.38 -17.80
CA ILE A 37 8.11 -6.94 -17.71
C ILE A 37 7.35 -6.34 -16.52
N THR A 38 8.00 -6.21 -15.35
CA THR A 38 7.39 -5.57 -14.17
C THR A 38 7.00 -4.11 -14.46
N VAL A 39 7.86 -3.32 -15.10
CA VAL A 39 7.57 -1.93 -15.47
C VAL A 39 6.39 -1.84 -16.45
N LEU A 40 6.34 -2.72 -17.45
CA LEU A 40 5.24 -2.79 -18.42
C LEU A 40 3.90 -3.13 -17.76
N LEU A 41 3.87 -4.21 -16.96
CA LEU A 41 2.67 -4.68 -16.28
C LEU A 41 2.17 -3.74 -15.19
N SER A 42 3.07 -2.96 -14.57
CA SER A 42 2.71 -1.98 -13.53
C SER A 42 2.44 -0.57 -14.07
N SER A 43 2.42 -0.37 -15.40
CA SER A 43 2.18 0.93 -16.02
C SER A 43 0.82 1.55 -15.67
N THR A 44 -0.18 0.72 -15.35
CA THR A 44 -1.48 1.16 -14.80
C THR A 44 -1.36 1.92 -13.49
N PHE A 45 -0.27 1.75 -12.75
CA PHE A 45 -0.04 2.39 -11.46
C PHE A 45 0.98 3.53 -11.56
N TRP A 46 2.19 3.26 -12.05
CA TRP A 46 3.26 4.25 -11.99
C TRP A 46 3.06 5.41 -12.98
N LEU A 47 2.42 5.16 -14.13
CA LEU A 47 2.25 6.19 -15.15
C LEU A 47 1.23 7.26 -14.73
N PRO A 48 0.02 6.92 -14.21
CA PRO A 48 -0.85 7.91 -13.58
C PRO A 48 -0.20 8.62 -12.39
N ALA A 49 0.51 7.88 -11.52
CA ALA A 49 1.18 8.46 -10.37
C ALA A 49 2.24 9.50 -10.79
N LEU A 50 3.01 9.21 -11.83
CA LEU A 50 3.98 10.13 -12.40
C LEU A 50 3.27 11.34 -13.04
N HIS A 51 2.27 11.11 -13.88
CA HIS A 51 1.51 12.18 -14.54
C HIS A 51 0.92 13.17 -13.54
N PHE A 52 0.15 12.69 -12.56
CA PHE A 52 -0.44 13.55 -11.55
C PHE A 52 0.62 14.15 -10.62
N GLY A 53 1.62 13.37 -10.23
CA GLY A 53 2.69 13.80 -9.33
C GLY A 53 3.60 14.89 -9.90
N THR A 54 3.71 15.01 -11.22
CA THR A 54 4.45 16.09 -11.88
C THR A 54 3.58 17.25 -12.33
N SER A 55 2.25 17.10 -12.36
CA SER A 55 1.34 18.14 -12.86
C SER A 55 1.12 19.26 -11.86
N VAL A 56 1.19 18.96 -10.55
CA VAL A 56 0.91 19.90 -9.45
C VAL A 56 1.78 19.57 -8.24
N GLU A 57 2.13 20.59 -7.45
CA GLU A 57 2.80 20.36 -6.17
C GLU A 57 1.87 19.63 -5.21
N MET A 58 2.25 18.43 -4.79
CA MET A 58 1.45 17.59 -3.90
C MET A 58 1.91 17.70 -2.44
N THR A 59 0.95 17.58 -1.54
CA THR A 59 1.18 17.33 -0.12
C THR A 59 1.83 15.95 0.04
N LYS A 60 2.98 15.93 0.71
CA LYS A 60 3.71 14.69 1.01
C LYS A 60 2.91 13.87 2.02
N PRO A 61 3.00 12.52 1.94
CA PRO A 61 2.37 11.66 2.92
C PRO A 61 2.77 12.03 4.35
N PHE A 62 1.81 11.96 5.27
CA PHE A 62 2.09 12.13 6.69
C PHE A 62 3.29 11.28 7.13
N THR A 63 4.29 11.92 7.73
CA THR A 63 5.53 11.26 8.16
C THR A 63 5.40 10.83 9.61
N PHE A 64 5.44 9.52 9.85
CA PHE A 64 5.58 8.98 11.20
C PHE A 64 7.03 9.10 11.69
N GLN A 65 7.22 9.04 13.00
CA GLN A 65 8.55 8.84 13.56
C GLN A 65 9.08 7.47 13.11
N LEU A 66 10.26 7.44 12.52
CA LEU A 66 10.92 6.20 12.14
C LEU A 66 11.39 5.49 13.41
N ASN A 67 10.56 4.59 13.91
CA ASN A 67 10.87 3.78 15.08
C ASN A 67 10.81 2.31 14.71
N GLY A 68 11.88 1.59 15.06
CA GLY A 68 11.88 0.13 15.05
C GLY A 68 11.17 -0.44 16.28
N ILE A 69 10.87 -1.73 16.23
CA ILE A 69 10.19 -2.42 17.34
C ILE A 69 11.24 -3.10 18.22
N SER A 70 11.01 -3.18 19.53
CA SER A 70 11.99 -3.79 20.43
C SER A 70 12.06 -5.31 20.21
N LEU A 71 13.24 -5.89 20.40
CA LEU A 71 13.43 -7.34 20.24
C LEU A 71 12.53 -8.14 21.20
N LEU A 72 12.31 -7.63 22.41
CA LEU A 72 11.40 -8.25 23.38
C LEU A 72 9.96 -8.28 22.87
N GLN A 73 9.52 -7.21 22.19
CA GLN A 73 8.18 -7.19 21.59
C GLN A 73 8.07 -8.21 20.46
N TYR A 74 9.11 -8.42 19.65
CA TYR A 74 9.09 -9.48 18.64
C TYR A 74 9.00 -10.89 19.23
N THR A 75 9.77 -11.19 20.27
CA THR A 75 9.77 -12.51 20.89
C THR A 75 8.46 -12.78 21.64
N THR A 76 7.96 -11.80 22.39
CA THR A 76 6.67 -11.91 23.08
C THR A 76 5.50 -12.03 22.11
N ALA A 77 5.52 -11.30 20.99
CA ALA A 77 4.51 -11.45 19.93
C ALA A 77 4.54 -12.84 19.29
N ALA A 78 5.73 -13.39 19.02
CA ALA A 78 5.89 -14.73 18.48
C ALA A 78 5.36 -15.81 19.43
N LEU A 79 5.65 -15.69 20.74
CA LEU A 79 5.22 -16.63 21.77
C LEU A 79 3.73 -16.55 22.08
N SER A 80 3.16 -15.34 22.04
CA SER A 80 1.72 -15.11 22.27
C SER A 80 0.86 -15.30 21.01
N ASN A 81 1.47 -15.69 19.88
CA ASN A 81 0.78 -15.86 18.60
C ASN A 81 0.00 -14.60 18.16
N SER A 82 0.58 -13.43 18.43
CA SER A 82 0.00 -12.13 18.11
C SER A 82 0.20 -11.76 16.64
N ILE A 83 -0.85 -11.22 16.00
CA ILE A 83 -0.82 -10.77 14.60
C ILE A 83 -0.26 -9.34 14.46
N ALA A 84 -0.19 -8.58 15.55
CA ALA A 84 0.03 -7.14 15.48
C ALA A 84 1.43 -6.79 14.96
N TYR A 85 2.49 -7.30 15.62
CA TYR A 85 3.86 -6.93 15.31
C TYR A 85 4.85 -8.04 15.70
N GLY A 86 5.39 -8.79 14.74
CA GLY A 86 6.43 -9.79 15.03
C GLY A 86 6.56 -10.91 14.00
N PHE A 87 7.42 -11.87 14.33
CA PHE A 87 7.56 -13.13 13.58
C PHE A 87 6.63 -14.20 14.14
N THR A 88 6.29 -15.20 13.35
CA THR A 88 5.53 -16.35 13.86
C THR A 88 6.40 -17.23 14.75
N ILE A 89 5.76 -18.03 15.61
CA ILE A 89 6.47 -19.04 16.41
C ILE A 89 7.30 -19.99 15.53
N VAL A 90 6.84 -20.32 14.32
CA VAL A 90 7.56 -21.17 13.37
C VAL A 90 8.88 -20.51 12.94
N ALA A 91 8.85 -19.22 12.62
CA ALA A 91 10.05 -18.46 12.30
C ALA A 91 11.01 -18.37 13.51
N LEU A 92 10.48 -18.15 14.72
CA LEU A 92 11.29 -18.14 15.95
C LEU A 92 11.98 -19.48 16.19
N VAL A 93 11.26 -20.60 16.05
CA VAL A 93 11.84 -21.95 16.16
C VAL A 93 12.88 -22.18 15.07
N GLY A 94 12.60 -21.76 13.83
CA GLY A 94 13.57 -21.83 12.73
C GLY A 94 14.87 -21.08 13.01
N PHE A 95 14.77 -19.89 13.60
CA PHE A 95 15.91 -19.10 14.04
C PHE A 95 16.73 -19.83 15.12
N VAL A 96 16.08 -20.35 16.17
CA VAL A 96 16.73 -21.10 17.26
C VAL A 96 17.40 -22.38 16.73
N MET A 97 16.70 -23.14 15.88
CA MET A 97 17.24 -24.34 15.25
C MET A 97 18.47 -24.02 14.39
N ALA A 98 18.46 -22.90 13.66
CA ALA A 98 19.58 -22.46 12.85
C ALA A 98 20.82 -22.12 13.68
N ILE A 99 20.64 -21.60 14.91
CA ILE A 99 21.74 -21.38 15.86
C ILE A 99 22.31 -22.73 16.33
N ILE A 100 21.45 -23.62 16.83
CA ILE A 100 21.88 -24.91 17.42
C ILE A 100 22.54 -25.80 16.36
N MET A 101 21.96 -25.86 15.17
CA MET A 101 22.38 -26.73 14.07
C MET A 101 23.18 -25.97 13.00
N TYR A 102 23.80 -24.84 13.35
CA TYR A 102 24.50 -23.96 12.39
C TYR A 102 25.53 -24.69 11.54
N ARG A 103 26.24 -25.67 12.12
CA ARG A 103 27.25 -26.49 11.43
C ARG A 103 26.66 -27.36 10.32
N GLN A 104 25.38 -27.74 10.41
CA GLN A 104 24.67 -28.56 9.44
C GLN A 104 24.07 -27.74 8.29
N LEU A 105 24.11 -26.40 8.39
CA LEU A 105 23.57 -25.52 7.35
C LEU A 105 24.45 -25.51 6.10
N SER A 106 23.80 -25.61 4.94
CA SER A 106 24.44 -25.34 3.65
C SER A 106 24.95 -23.89 3.57
N HIS A 107 25.86 -23.60 2.64
CA HIS A 107 26.33 -22.23 2.41
C HIS A 107 25.17 -21.26 2.17
N PHE A 108 24.22 -21.65 1.33
CA PHE A 108 23.03 -20.86 1.02
C PHE A 108 22.13 -20.62 2.25
N SER A 109 21.94 -21.64 3.08
CA SER A 109 21.17 -21.50 4.33
C SER A 109 21.86 -20.56 5.33
N LYS A 110 23.20 -20.54 5.36
CA LYS A 110 23.97 -19.58 6.19
C LYS A 110 23.81 -18.15 5.66
N GLU A 111 23.83 -17.94 4.35
CA GLU A 111 23.55 -16.63 3.75
C GLU A 111 22.16 -16.13 4.16
N ILE A 112 21.12 -16.97 4.03
CA ILE A 112 19.75 -16.62 4.45
C ILE A 112 19.69 -16.28 5.95
N PHE A 113 20.37 -17.05 6.80
CA PHE A 113 20.41 -16.80 8.24
C PHE A 113 20.97 -15.41 8.57
N TRP A 114 22.12 -15.06 8.00
CA TRP A 114 22.76 -13.77 8.26
C TRP A 114 22.01 -12.59 7.64
N ILE A 115 21.48 -12.74 6.44
CA ILE A 115 20.62 -11.73 5.82
C ILE A 115 19.36 -11.51 6.69
N GLY A 116 18.76 -12.59 7.18
CA GLY A 116 17.64 -12.55 8.12
C GLY A 116 18.00 -11.77 9.38
N ILE A 117 19.13 -12.05 10.02
CA ILE A 117 19.60 -11.28 11.19
C ILE A 117 19.79 -9.80 10.84
N GLY A 118 20.40 -9.48 9.71
CA GLY A 118 20.57 -8.10 9.26
C GLY A 118 19.24 -7.36 9.15
N PHE A 119 18.22 -8.00 8.57
CA PHE A 119 16.89 -7.40 8.47
C PHE A 119 16.13 -7.33 9.81
N VAL A 120 16.38 -8.24 10.76
CA VAL A 120 15.88 -8.10 12.16
C VAL A 120 16.47 -6.84 12.79
N ILE A 121 17.77 -6.59 12.61
CA ILE A 121 18.42 -5.40 13.15
C ILE A 121 17.80 -4.14 12.53
N LEU A 122 17.71 -4.10 11.19
CA LEU A 122 17.08 -3.00 10.46
C LEU A 122 15.62 -2.77 10.88
N SER A 123 14.85 -3.82 11.15
CA SER A 123 13.45 -3.65 11.57
C SER A 123 13.31 -3.22 13.03
N SER A 124 14.32 -3.47 13.86
CA SER A 124 14.28 -3.27 15.30
C SER A 124 14.71 -1.88 15.74
N SER A 125 14.47 -1.58 17.03
CA SER A 125 15.00 -0.39 17.69
C SER A 125 16.53 -0.38 17.85
N LEU A 126 17.24 -1.47 17.48
CA LEU A 126 18.70 -1.49 17.47
C LEU A 126 19.30 -0.64 16.35
N PHE A 127 18.57 -0.48 15.24
CA PHE A 127 19.02 0.39 14.16
C PHE A 127 18.66 1.84 14.49
N PRO A 128 19.60 2.80 14.36
CA PRO A 128 19.42 4.18 14.80
C PRO A 128 18.58 4.98 13.80
N TRP A 129 17.31 4.62 13.65
CA TRP A 129 16.37 5.22 12.71
C TRP A 129 16.16 6.74 12.90
N HIS A 130 16.35 7.23 14.13
CA HIS A 130 16.28 8.66 14.45
C HIS A 130 17.27 9.51 13.64
N LEU A 131 18.43 8.95 13.25
CA LEU A 131 19.41 9.65 12.40
C LEU A 131 18.88 9.94 10.99
N PHE A 132 17.88 9.17 10.54
CA PHE A 132 17.31 9.27 9.21
C PHE A 132 15.98 10.04 9.15
N GLN A 133 15.51 10.57 10.28
CA GLN A 133 14.21 11.25 10.39
C GLN A 133 14.11 12.48 9.48
N ASN A 134 15.22 13.20 9.28
CA ASN A 134 15.28 14.41 8.44
C ASN A 134 15.74 14.12 7.00
N THR A 135 15.73 12.86 6.59
CA THR A 135 16.17 12.43 5.26
C THR A 135 14.97 11.91 4.45
N PRO A 136 15.08 11.77 3.11
CA PRO A 136 14.02 11.16 2.30
C PRO A 136 13.61 9.74 2.72
N ILE A 137 14.42 9.07 3.55
CA ILE A 137 14.15 7.73 4.10
C ILE A 137 12.94 7.75 5.06
N VAL A 138 12.55 8.92 5.61
CA VAL A 138 11.35 9.08 6.44
C VAL A 138 10.06 8.61 5.75
N LEU A 139 10.03 8.64 4.41
CA LEU A 139 8.92 8.12 3.60
C LEU A 139 8.76 6.60 3.69
N LEU A 140 9.73 5.89 4.28
CA LEU A 140 9.58 4.47 4.60
C LEU A 140 8.48 4.26 5.67
N GLN A 141 8.22 5.26 6.54
CA GLN A 141 7.23 5.30 7.64
C GLN A 141 7.37 4.20 8.71
N PHE A 142 7.52 2.94 8.33
CA PHE A 142 7.37 1.76 9.19
C PHE A 142 8.52 0.76 8.98
N PRO A 143 9.66 0.95 9.67
CA PRO A 143 10.81 0.07 9.55
C PRO A 143 10.53 -1.41 9.82
N TRP A 144 9.56 -1.72 10.69
CA TRP A 144 9.16 -3.10 10.98
C TRP A 144 8.64 -3.87 9.76
N ARG A 145 8.36 -3.23 8.62
CA ARG A 145 8.03 -3.93 7.37
C ARG A 145 9.17 -4.80 6.85
N PHE A 146 10.42 -4.51 7.21
CA PHE A 146 11.56 -5.37 6.89
C PHE A 146 11.44 -6.78 7.50
N LEU A 147 10.59 -6.97 8.51
CA LEU A 147 10.31 -8.28 9.12
C LEU A 147 9.77 -9.33 8.13
N ILE A 148 9.26 -8.93 6.97
CA ILE A 148 8.83 -9.91 5.97
C ILE A 148 9.99 -10.83 5.54
N LEU A 149 11.22 -10.32 5.52
CA LEU A 149 12.37 -11.08 5.02
C LEU A 149 12.89 -12.08 6.05
N PRO A 150 13.13 -11.73 7.33
CA PRO A 150 13.49 -12.73 8.32
C PRO A 150 12.33 -13.70 8.60
N GLN A 151 11.06 -13.27 8.48
CA GLN A 151 9.91 -14.19 8.58
C GLN A 151 10.04 -15.32 7.54
N LEU A 152 10.26 -14.96 6.27
CA LEU A 152 10.44 -15.92 5.18
C LEU A 152 11.72 -16.75 5.38
N GLY A 153 12.84 -16.10 5.67
CA GLY A 153 14.14 -16.73 5.82
C GLY A 153 14.15 -17.76 6.95
N PHE A 154 13.68 -17.39 8.14
CA PHE A 154 13.68 -18.29 9.30
C PHE A 154 12.65 -19.41 9.17
N THR A 155 11.49 -19.17 8.52
CA THR A 155 10.54 -20.24 8.19
C THR A 155 11.14 -21.24 7.18
N TYR A 156 11.90 -20.76 6.19
CA TYR A 156 12.65 -21.62 5.29
C TYR A 156 13.70 -22.46 6.05
N LEU A 157 14.45 -21.86 6.96
CA LEU A 157 15.44 -22.59 7.79
C LEU A 157 14.78 -23.65 8.67
N PHE A 158 13.61 -23.36 9.24
CA PHE A 158 12.79 -24.34 9.94
C PHE A 158 12.47 -25.53 9.03
N SER A 159 12.03 -25.29 7.79
CA SER A 159 11.70 -26.34 6.83
C SER A 159 12.92 -27.21 6.47
N VAL A 160 14.06 -26.60 6.17
CA VAL A 160 15.29 -27.32 5.80
C VAL A 160 15.81 -28.17 6.96
N LEU A 161 15.94 -27.59 8.15
CA LEU A 161 16.43 -28.31 9.33
C LEU A 161 15.42 -29.34 9.82
N GLY A 162 14.13 -29.00 9.82
CA GLY A 162 13.04 -29.90 10.15
C GLY A 162 13.02 -31.12 9.22
N SER A 163 13.21 -30.93 7.91
CA SER A 163 13.32 -32.05 6.97
C SER A 163 14.54 -32.94 7.24
N THR A 164 15.65 -32.34 7.67
CA THR A 164 16.89 -33.07 8.02
C THR A 164 16.69 -33.91 9.28
N LEU A 165 15.94 -33.40 10.27
CA LEU A 165 15.56 -34.16 11.46
C LEU A 165 14.54 -35.27 11.13
N LEU A 166 13.54 -34.98 10.31
CA LEU A 166 12.55 -35.96 9.86
C LEU A 166 13.18 -37.13 9.10
N LYS A 167 14.25 -36.89 8.33
CA LYS A 167 15.01 -37.96 7.66
C LYS A 167 15.64 -38.97 8.63
N LYS A 168 15.94 -38.57 9.87
CA LYS A 168 16.50 -39.45 10.91
C LYS A 168 15.44 -40.35 11.56
N VAL A 169 14.15 -40.10 11.31
CA VAL A 169 13.06 -40.95 11.80
C VAL A 169 13.01 -42.22 10.93
N PRO A 170 13.08 -43.43 11.51
CA PRO A 170 13.21 -44.66 10.73
C PRO A 170 11.92 -45.01 9.97
N GLN A 171 10.75 -44.87 10.60
CA GLN A 171 9.49 -45.32 10.03
C GLN A 171 8.68 -44.19 9.38
N ASN A 172 8.09 -44.46 8.22
CA ASN A 172 7.35 -43.46 7.44
C ASN A 172 6.03 -43.02 8.10
N TYR A 173 5.35 -43.89 8.84
CA TYR A 173 4.10 -43.54 9.52
C TYR A 173 4.35 -42.56 10.68
N TYR A 174 5.49 -42.64 11.40
CA TYR A 174 5.87 -41.63 12.39
C TYR A 174 6.17 -40.28 11.73
N LYS A 175 6.85 -40.25 10.57
CA LYS A 175 7.08 -39.00 9.81
C LYS A 175 5.75 -38.35 9.43
N LEU A 176 4.82 -39.14 8.89
CA LEU A 176 3.49 -38.65 8.52
C LEU A 176 2.72 -38.14 9.75
N GLY A 177 2.80 -38.87 10.87
CA GLY A 177 2.20 -38.46 12.14
C GLY A 177 2.76 -37.13 12.65
N ILE A 178 4.10 -36.95 12.65
CA ILE A 178 4.75 -35.70 13.06
C ILE A 178 4.33 -34.54 12.17
N VAL A 179 4.35 -34.73 10.84
CA VAL A 179 3.92 -33.68 9.88
C VAL A 179 2.43 -33.36 10.07
N GLY A 180 1.59 -34.37 10.27
CA GLY A 180 0.16 -34.21 10.52
C GLY A 180 -0.11 -33.41 11.79
N VAL A 181 0.50 -33.81 12.92
CA VAL A 181 0.39 -33.10 14.20
C VAL A 181 0.90 -31.67 14.09
N PHE A 182 2.06 -31.46 13.48
CA PHE A 182 2.60 -30.12 13.26
C PHE A 182 1.67 -29.25 12.41
N THR A 183 1.10 -29.82 11.34
CA THR A 183 0.12 -29.12 10.49
C THR A 183 -1.12 -28.73 11.29
N LEU A 184 -1.65 -29.64 12.11
CA LEU A 184 -2.78 -29.33 12.99
C LEU A 184 -2.47 -28.23 14.00
N ILE A 185 -1.26 -28.23 14.58
CA ILE A 185 -0.81 -27.16 15.48
C ILE A 185 -0.76 -25.82 14.75
N VAL A 186 -0.15 -25.75 13.56
CA VAL A 186 -0.06 -24.51 12.78
C VAL A 186 -1.45 -24.02 12.36
N LEU A 187 -2.34 -24.92 11.94
CA LEU A 187 -3.74 -24.60 11.64
C LEU A 187 -4.47 -24.07 12.89
N GLY A 188 -4.31 -24.72 14.04
CA GLY A 188 -4.88 -24.28 15.31
C GLY A 188 -4.40 -22.89 15.73
N LEU A 189 -3.10 -22.61 15.59
CA LEU A 189 -2.53 -21.29 15.83
C LEU A 189 -3.09 -20.24 14.86
N SER A 190 -3.20 -20.56 13.57
CA SER A 190 -3.79 -19.67 12.57
C SER A 190 -5.26 -19.35 12.90
N LEU A 191 -6.06 -20.37 13.25
CA LEU A 191 -7.46 -20.20 13.63
C LEU A 191 -7.61 -19.40 14.92
N ASN A 192 -6.77 -19.65 15.93
CA ASN A 192 -6.75 -18.89 17.17
C ASN A 192 -6.47 -17.40 16.91
N SER A 193 -5.49 -17.11 16.05
CA SER A 193 -5.13 -15.75 15.65
C SER A 193 -6.30 -15.04 14.96
N GLN A 194 -6.92 -15.69 13.97
CA GLN A 194 -8.08 -15.15 13.25
C GLN A 194 -9.29 -14.95 14.17
N SER A 195 -9.56 -15.91 15.07
CA SER A 195 -10.62 -15.80 16.08
C SER A 195 -10.36 -14.63 17.02
N GLY A 196 -9.12 -14.42 17.46
CA GLY A 196 -8.74 -13.25 18.25
C GLY A 196 -9.04 -11.93 17.52
N ARG A 197 -8.75 -11.87 16.22
CA ARG A 197 -9.06 -10.69 15.37
C ARG A 197 -10.56 -10.46 15.24
N VAL A 198 -11.33 -11.50 14.94
CA VAL A 198 -12.80 -11.41 14.84
C VAL A 198 -13.41 -10.98 16.17
N ASN A 199 -12.94 -11.55 17.29
CA ASN A 199 -13.42 -11.18 18.62
C ASN A 199 -13.09 -9.73 18.98
N PHE A 200 -11.92 -9.23 18.57
CA PHE A 200 -11.56 -7.82 18.73
C PHE A 200 -12.51 -6.90 17.95
N GLU A 201 -12.79 -7.24 16.69
CA GLU A 201 -13.70 -6.48 15.82
C GLU A 201 -15.16 -6.55 16.32
N LEU A 202 -15.65 -7.72 16.76
CA LEU A 202 -16.99 -7.87 17.30
C LEU A 202 -17.23 -7.04 18.57
N LYS A 203 -16.20 -6.92 19.43
CA LYS A 203 -16.22 -6.10 20.65
C LYS A 203 -16.08 -4.61 20.38
N SER A 204 -15.65 -4.22 19.18
CA SER A 204 -15.49 -2.81 18.85
C SER A 204 -16.86 -2.11 18.76
N PRO A 205 -16.95 -0.83 19.18
CA PRO A 205 -18.18 -0.08 19.13
C PRO A 205 -18.62 0.16 17.68
N GLU A 206 -19.93 0.21 17.46
CA GLU A 206 -20.47 0.69 16.18
C GLU A 206 -20.18 2.17 15.98
N MET A 207 -19.97 2.56 14.73
CA MET A 207 -19.84 3.96 14.36
C MET A 207 -21.20 4.66 14.53
N LYS A 208 -21.34 5.43 15.61
CA LYS A 208 -22.60 6.12 15.98
C LYS A 208 -22.75 7.50 15.35
N ALA A 209 -21.65 8.14 14.98
CA ALA A 209 -21.62 9.49 14.46
C ALA A 209 -20.90 9.57 13.12
N ASP A 210 -21.16 10.65 12.39
CA ASP A 210 -20.43 11.00 11.18
C ASP A 210 -19.00 11.38 11.56
N LEU A 211 -18.03 10.86 10.81
CA LEU A 211 -16.62 11.15 11.05
C LEU A 211 -16.29 12.54 10.49
N TYR A 212 -15.77 13.41 11.34
CA TYR A 212 -15.29 14.73 10.94
C TYR A 212 -13.75 14.74 10.86
N PRO A 213 -13.15 15.42 9.87
CA PRO A 213 -11.69 15.57 9.75
C PRO A 213 -11.08 16.12 11.05
N ASN A 214 -9.85 15.71 11.39
CA ASN A 214 -9.09 16.17 12.58
C ASN A 214 -9.73 15.87 13.95
N SER A 215 -10.74 15.02 14.00
CA SER A 215 -11.54 14.89 15.23
C SER A 215 -11.02 13.89 16.26
N ASN A 216 -9.94 13.14 15.98
CA ASN A 216 -9.50 12.00 16.80
C ASN A 216 -10.67 11.05 17.20
N GLN A 217 -11.79 11.08 16.46
CA GLN A 217 -13.02 10.35 16.79
C GLN A 217 -12.90 8.85 16.54
N ILE A 218 -11.85 8.43 15.81
CA ILE A 218 -11.55 7.03 15.56
C ILE A 218 -10.66 6.54 16.71
N PRO A 219 -11.19 5.73 17.65
CA PRO A 219 -10.38 5.18 18.72
C PRO A 219 -9.39 4.16 18.14
N PHE A 220 -8.19 4.15 18.70
CA PHE A 220 -7.19 3.12 18.43
C PHE A 220 -6.97 2.28 19.69
N VAL A 221 -7.04 0.96 19.55
CA VAL A 221 -6.70 0.01 20.60
C VAL A 221 -5.63 -0.93 20.04
N GLN A 222 -4.50 -1.03 20.75
CA GLN A 222 -3.34 -1.84 20.30
C GLN A 222 -2.80 -1.46 18.91
N GLY A 223 -2.85 -0.16 18.57
CA GLY A 223 -2.41 0.34 17.27
C GLY A 223 -3.33 -0.02 16.10
N MET A 224 -4.52 -0.54 16.40
CA MET A 224 -5.55 -0.87 15.42
C MET A 224 -6.77 0.02 15.63
N VAL A 225 -7.35 0.46 14.53
CA VAL A 225 -8.63 1.16 14.52
C VAL A 225 -9.70 0.30 15.20
N TRP A 226 -10.45 0.89 16.14
CA TRP A 226 -11.39 0.18 17.00
C TRP A 226 -12.84 0.63 16.81
N TYR A 227 -13.38 0.35 15.63
CA TYR A 227 -14.82 0.46 15.35
C TYR A 227 -15.29 -0.70 14.46
N ARG A 228 -16.61 -0.92 14.43
CA ARG A 228 -17.26 -1.82 13.46
C ARG A 228 -18.25 -1.07 12.58
N VAL A 229 -18.30 -1.49 11.31
CA VAL A 229 -19.27 -1.05 10.31
C VAL A 229 -20.28 -2.17 10.11
N THR A 230 -21.54 -1.94 10.50
CA THR A 230 -22.61 -2.95 10.47
C THR A 230 -23.67 -2.68 9.39
N ASN A 231 -23.65 -1.51 8.77
CA ASN A 231 -24.63 -1.14 7.74
C ASN A 231 -24.03 -0.25 6.63
N LEU A 232 -24.77 -0.16 5.51
CA LEU A 232 -24.36 0.59 4.33
C LEU A 232 -24.20 2.10 4.59
N LYS A 233 -24.97 2.68 5.54
CA LYS A 233 -24.87 4.10 5.88
C LYS A 233 -23.52 4.41 6.53
N GLN A 234 -23.14 3.64 7.55
CA GLN A 234 -21.83 3.74 8.22
C GLN A 234 -20.69 3.52 7.22
N TYR A 235 -20.81 2.53 6.33
CA TYR A 235 -19.81 2.29 5.28
C TYR A 235 -19.65 3.51 4.38
N ARG A 236 -20.76 4.10 3.91
CA ARG A 236 -20.72 5.29 3.06
C ARG A 236 -20.07 6.48 3.76
N HIS A 237 -20.38 6.70 5.04
CA HIS A 237 -19.79 7.78 5.83
C HIS A 237 -18.27 7.59 5.98
N LEU A 238 -17.81 6.36 6.23
CA LEU A 238 -16.39 6.04 6.27
C LEU A 238 -15.70 6.28 4.92
N MET A 239 -16.35 5.90 3.82
CA MET A 239 -15.78 6.08 2.48
C MET A 239 -15.72 7.56 2.03
N THR A 240 -16.53 8.44 2.65
CA THR A 240 -16.48 9.88 2.39
C THR A 240 -15.55 10.64 3.33
N TYR A 241 -15.06 9.99 4.39
CA TYR A 241 -14.17 10.58 5.36
C TYR A 241 -12.74 10.66 4.81
N ILE A 242 -12.14 11.85 4.87
CA ILE A 242 -10.77 12.12 4.45
C ILE A 242 -10.07 12.85 5.61
N ASP A 243 -9.11 12.18 6.24
CA ASP A 243 -8.39 12.72 7.40
C ASP A 243 -7.00 13.25 7.07
N THR A 244 -6.45 12.85 5.93
CA THR A 244 -5.13 13.31 5.47
C THR A 244 -5.24 13.93 4.09
N ALA A 245 -4.44 14.98 3.86
CA ALA A 245 -4.30 15.61 2.55
C ALA A 245 -3.29 14.87 1.65
N ASP A 246 -2.95 13.62 1.99
CA ASP A 246 -1.91 12.86 1.30
C ASP A 246 -2.22 12.76 -0.20
N TYR A 247 -1.25 13.11 -1.05
CA TYR A 247 -1.36 13.11 -2.51
C TYR A 247 -2.37 14.10 -3.10
N LEU A 248 -3.01 14.93 -2.29
CA LEU A 248 -3.73 16.10 -2.79
C LEU A 248 -2.72 17.19 -3.16
N PRO A 249 -3.05 18.07 -4.12
CA PRO A 249 -2.34 19.31 -4.33
C PRO A 249 -2.22 20.10 -3.03
N LYS A 250 -1.12 20.83 -2.91
CA LYS A 250 -0.85 21.67 -1.77
C LYS A 250 -1.94 22.73 -1.67
N MET A 251 -2.59 22.80 -0.51
CA MET A 251 -3.69 23.72 -0.21
C MET A 251 -3.59 24.19 1.24
N SER A 252 -4.31 25.26 1.58
CA SER A 252 -4.43 25.67 2.99
C SER A 252 -5.21 24.65 3.83
N ASP A 253 -4.90 24.58 5.13
CA ASP A 253 -5.55 23.68 6.08
C ASP A 253 -7.07 23.93 6.17
N ASP A 254 -7.48 25.20 6.20
CA ASP A 254 -8.91 25.58 6.22
C ASP A 254 -9.67 25.11 4.97
N THR A 255 -9.02 25.20 3.80
CA THR A 255 -9.57 24.70 2.55
C THR A 255 -9.70 23.18 2.62
N PHE A 256 -8.63 22.47 2.96
CA PHE A 256 -8.65 21.01 3.09
C PHE A 256 -9.76 20.55 4.03
N HIS A 257 -9.83 21.12 5.24
CA HIS A 257 -10.83 20.79 6.25
C HIS A 257 -12.26 21.00 5.73
N THR A 258 -12.50 22.09 5.01
CA THR A 258 -13.84 22.36 4.44
C THR A 258 -14.19 21.37 3.33
N LEU A 259 -13.25 21.05 2.44
CA LEU A 259 -13.50 20.14 1.32
C LEU A 259 -13.68 18.68 1.78
N SER A 260 -12.94 18.24 2.80
CA SER A 260 -13.04 16.88 3.37
C SER A 260 -14.39 16.64 4.05
N MET A 261 -15.08 17.70 4.48
CA MET A 261 -16.48 17.66 4.93
C MET A 261 -17.52 17.65 3.79
N GLN A 262 -17.10 17.54 2.52
CA GLN A 262 -17.97 17.66 1.34
C GLN A 262 -18.74 19.00 1.29
N ARG A 263 -18.08 20.10 1.64
CA ARG A 263 -18.67 21.44 1.61
C ARG A 263 -17.98 22.28 0.54
N ALA A 264 -18.76 23.13 -0.13
CA ALA A 264 -18.26 24.11 -1.08
C ALA A 264 -17.99 25.44 -0.36
N ILE A 265 -16.89 26.09 -0.72
CA ILE A 265 -16.44 27.36 -0.17
C ILE A 265 -17.03 28.50 -1.01
N VAL A 266 -17.69 29.44 -0.34
CA VAL A 266 -18.32 30.60 -0.97
C VAL A 266 -17.31 31.77 -1.02
N ASP A 267 -17.14 32.36 -2.19
CA ASP A 267 -16.31 33.55 -2.44
C ASP A 267 -14.90 33.46 -1.82
N ASP A 268 -14.28 32.28 -1.91
CA ASP A 268 -12.95 31.95 -1.39
C ASP A 268 -12.80 32.17 0.14
N LYS A 269 -13.90 32.16 0.90
CA LYS A 269 -13.92 32.29 2.37
C LYS A 269 -14.32 30.96 3.02
N PRO A 270 -13.38 30.11 3.49
CA PRO A 270 -13.71 28.78 4.04
C PRO A 270 -14.75 28.76 5.16
N ALA A 271 -14.81 29.82 5.98
CA ALA A 271 -15.82 29.98 7.03
C ALA A 271 -17.26 30.12 6.50
N VAL A 272 -17.43 30.55 5.24
CA VAL A 272 -18.72 30.66 4.54
C VAL A 272 -18.80 29.52 3.55
N ASN A 273 -19.54 28.48 3.89
CA ASN A 273 -19.58 27.25 3.12
C ASN A 273 -20.98 26.63 3.10
N ILE A 274 -21.25 25.86 2.04
CA ILE A 274 -22.55 25.21 1.81
C ILE A 274 -22.37 23.72 1.55
N PRO A 275 -23.30 22.86 2.01
CA PRO A 275 -23.19 21.42 1.82
C PRO A 275 -23.30 21.03 0.34
N VAL A 276 -22.55 20.00 -0.07
CA VAL A 276 -22.58 19.45 -1.43
C VAL A 276 -22.94 17.98 -1.39
N THR A 277 -23.95 17.60 -2.17
CA THR A 277 -24.26 16.18 -2.39
C THR A 277 -23.43 15.66 -3.56
N SER A 278 -22.71 14.57 -3.35
CA SER A 278 -21.79 14.01 -4.34
C SER A 278 -22.20 12.61 -4.79
N LYS A 279 -22.07 12.34 -6.09
CA LYS A 279 -22.25 11.02 -6.70
C LYS A 279 -21.05 10.69 -7.59
N ALA A 280 -20.39 9.57 -7.33
CA ALA A 280 -19.30 9.09 -8.17
C ALA A 280 -19.83 8.59 -9.52
N LEU A 281 -19.06 8.82 -10.58
CA LEU A 281 -19.30 8.34 -11.95
C LEU A 281 -18.05 7.59 -12.44
N PRO A 282 -18.16 6.69 -13.43
CA PRO A 282 -17.00 5.96 -13.97
C PRO A 282 -15.91 6.89 -14.53
N ASP A 283 -16.32 8.02 -15.11
CA ASP A 283 -15.45 9.01 -15.73
C ASP A 283 -15.27 10.27 -14.86
N GLY A 284 -15.78 10.31 -13.62
CA GLY A 284 -15.64 11.50 -12.78
C GLY A 284 -16.65 11.58 -11.64
N LYS A 285 -17.24 12.76 -11.43
CA LYS A 285 -18.08 13.06 -10.27
C LYS A 285 -19.21 14.02 -10.65
N GLN A 286 -20.39 13.79 -10.10
CA GLN A 286 -21.49 14.74 -10.14
C GLN A 286 -21.72 15.31 -8.74
N MET A 287 -21.84 16.62 -8.65
CA MET A 287 -22.05 17.38 -7.44
C MET A 287 -23.35 18.18 -7.57
N THR A 288 -24.12 18.26 -6.50
CA THR A 288 -25.35 19.03 -6.43
C THR A 288 -25.27 19.97 -5.24
N VAL A 289 -25.61 21.23 -5.47
CA VAL A 289 -25.56 22.30 -4.47
C VAL A 289 -26.84 23.13 -4.54
N GLU A 290 -27.32 23.58 -3.39
CA GLU A 290 -28.46 24.47 -3.26
C GLU A 290 -27.96 25.83 -2.79
N VAL A 291 -28.19 26.84 -3.63
CA VAL A 291 -27.67 28.20 -3.46
C VAL A 291 -28.81 29.09 -2.98
N GLY A 292 -28.70 29.61 -1.76
CA GLY A 292 -29.74 30.46 -1.14
C GLY A 292 -29.67 31.95 -1.50
N ALA A 293 -28.52 32.42 -1.99
CA ALA A 293 -28.30 33.79 -2.45
C ALA A 293 -27.34 33.79 -3.64
N PRO A 294 -27.41 34.75 -4.58
CA PRO A 294 -26.51 34.80 -5.72
C PRO A 294 -25.04 34.81 -5.29
N LEU A 295 -24.21 33.97 -5.89
CA LEU A 295 -22.80 33.81 -5.53
C LEU A 295 -21.89 34.23 -6.69
N ASN A 296 -20.84 35.01 -6.38
CA ASN A 296 -19.84 35.38 -7.38
C ASN A 296 -18.94 34.19 -7.70
N ARG A 297 -18.53 33.43 -6.67
CA ARG A 297 -17.67 32.26 -6.82
C ARG A 297 -18.02 31.17 -5.83
N LEU A 298 -17.99 29.94 -6.31
CA LEU A 298 -18.16 28.74 -5.51
C LEU A 298 -17.04 27.75 -5.81
N ALA A 299 -16.20 27.46 -4.81
CA ALA A 299 -15.18 26.44 -4.87
C ALA A 299 -15.74 25.10 -4.36
N LEU A 300 -15.80 24.10 -5.24
CA LEU A 300 -16.45 22.81 -5.00
C LEU A 300 -15.48 21.81 -4.37
N PRO A 301 -15.96 20.78 -3.63
CA PRO A 301 -15.12 19.70 -3.09
C PRO A 301 -14.65 18.73 -4.19
N MET A 302 -13.82 19.26 -5.07
CA MET A 302 -13.16 18.60 -6.20
C MET A 302 -11.86 19.33 -6.49
N VAL A 303 -10.77 18.59 -6.50
CA VAL A 303 -9.44 19.12 -6.82
C VAL A 303 -9.09 18.86 -8.28
N VAL A 304 -8.41 19.80 -8.91
CA VAL A 304 -7.99 19.79 -10.31
C VAL A 304 -6.49 19.54 -10.39
N TYR A 305 -6.09 18.41 -10.95
CA TYR A 305 -4.67 18.04 -11.08
C TYR A 305 -4.05 18.47 -12.41
N ASP A 306 -4.84 18.58 -13.47
CA ASP A 306 -4.38 18.91 -14.82
C ASP A 306 -5.52 19.55 -15.65
N ASN A 307 -5.32 19.69 -16.96
CA ASN A 307 -6.28 20.27 -17.89
C ASN A 307 -7.19 19.25 -18.61
N HIS A 308 -7.16 17.97 -18.24
CA HIS A 308 -7.94 16.90 -18.88
C HIS A 308 -9.35 16.74 -18.29
N TYR A 309 -9.77 17.67 -17.43
CA TYR A 309 -11.11 17.72 -16.87
C TYR A 309 -12.06 18.53 -17.75
N THR A 310 -13.26 18.00 -17.94
CA THR A 310 -14.39 18.69 -18.56
C THR A 310 -15.45 18.96 -17.52
N VAL A 311 -16.03 20.16 -17.54
CA VAL A 311 -17.00 20.62 -16.53
C VAL A 311 -18.30 21.00 -17.23
N LYS A 312 -19.41 20.53 -16.68
CA LYS A 312 -20.75 20.95 -17.07
C LYS A 312 -21.51 21.47 -15.86
N VAL A 313 -22.12 22.64 -15.99
CA VAL A 313 -23.00 23.24 -14.99
C VAL A 313 -24.40 23.27 -15.59
N ASP A 314 -25.34 22.61 -14.93
CA ASP A 314 -26.73 22.44 -15.38
C ASP A 314 -26.83 21.92 -16.82
N GLY A 315 -25.94 20.98 -17.17
CA GLY A 315 -25.85 20.35 -18.49
C GLY A 315 -25.10 21.16 -19.54
N LYS A 316 -24.80 22.44 -19.30
CA LYS A 316 -24.06 23.30 -20.23
C LYS A 316 -22.55 23.22 -19.96
N ASN A 317 -21.75 23.25 -21.03
CA ASN A 317 -20.29 23.27 -20.90
C ASN A 317 -19.85 24.52 -20.13
N TYR A 318 -18.94 24.33 -19.18
CA TYR A 318 -18.38 25.38 -18.35
C TYR A 318 -16.85 25.30 -18.41
N PRO A 319 -16.13 26.43 -18.54
CA PRO A 319 -14.67 26.41 -18.60
C PRO A 319 -14.06 25.84 -17.31
N LEU A 320 -13.07 24.97 -17.44
CA LEU A 320 -12.30 24.47 -16.30
C LEU A 320 -11.56 25.65 -15.65
N LYS A 321 -11.88 25.95 -14.40
CA LYS A 321 -11.25 26.99 -13.59
C LYS A 321 -10.95 26.44 -12.21
N SER A 322 -9.80 26.79 -11.66
CA SER A 322 -9.44 26.48 -10.28
C SER A 322 -8.96 27.73 -9.54
N ASN A 323 -8.94 27.67 -8.21
CA ASN A 323 -8.29 28.68 -7.37
C ASN A 323 -6.82 28.33 -7.08
N LYS A 324 -6.17 29.14 -6.23
CA LYS A 324 -4.77 28.95 -5.80
C LYS A 324 -4.50 27.60 -5.10
N ASP A 325 -5.53 27.00 -4.52
CA ASP A 325 -5.49 25.72 -3.81
C ASP A 325 -5.86 24.55 -4.75
N HIS A 326 -5.84 24.78 -6.07
CA HIS A 326 -6.20 23.83 -7.11
C HIS A 326 -7.64 23.29 -7.04
N VAL A 327 -8.53 23.99 -6.33
CA VAL A 327 -9.92 23.58 -6.15
C VAL A 327 -10.77 24.06 -7.32
N LEU A 328 -11.63 23.21 -7.87
CA LEU A 328 -12.54 23.55 -8.96
C LEU A 328 -13.49 24.68 -8.55
N THR A 329 -13.58 25.73 -9.37
CA THR A 329 -14.47 26.88 -9.10
C THR A 329 -15.48 27.14 -10.20
N VAL A 330 -16.73 27.40 -9.81
CA VAL A 330 -17.82 27.86 -10.66
C VAL A 330 -18.22 29.27 -10.24
N ASN A 331 -18.46 30.16 -11.20
CA ASN A 331 -18.73 31.57 -10.96
C ASN A 331 -20.17 31.92 -11.31
N ASN A 332 -20.68 32.99 -10.71
CA ASN A 332 -21.96 33.62 -11.04
C ASN A 332 -23.15 32.63 -10.99
N LEU A 333 -23.28 31.92 -9.87
CA LEU A 333 -24.40 31.01 -9.64
C LEU A 333 -25.61 31.78 -9.13
N ALA A 334 -26.75 31.54 -9.77
CA ALA A 334 -28.03 32.11 -9.34
C ALA A 334 -28.55 31.40 -8.08
N VAL A 335 -29.67 31.90 -7.55
CA VAL A 335 -30.40 31.22 -6.49
C VAL A 335 -31.05 29.95 -7.06
N GLY A 336 -30.93 28.84 -6.32
CA GLY A 336 -31.58 27.59 -6.66
C GLY A 336 -30.64 26.38 -6.63
N LYS A 337 -31.14 25.27 -7.17
CA LYS A 337 -30.41 24.00 -7.20
C LYS A 337 -29.59 23.90 -8.48
N HIS A 338 -28.28 23.72 -8.31
CA HIS A 338 -27.35 23.59 -9.41
C HIS A 338 -26.67 22.21 -9.40
N THR A 339 -26.46 21.69 -10.60
CA THR A 339 -25.78 20.40 -10.83
C THR A 339 -24.47 20.63 -11.57
N VAL A 340 -23.37 20.21 -10.98
CA VAL A 340 -22.03 20.29 -11.59
C VAL A 340 -21.53 18.89 -11.87
N ARG A 341 -21.33 18.55 -13.14
CA ARG A 341 -20.70 17.31 -13.58
C ARG A 341 -19.27 17.58 -13.99
N VAL A 342 -18.34 16.80 -13.45
CA VAL A 342 -16.93 16.81 -13.80
C VAL A 342 -16.58 15.45 -14.38
N SER A 343 -15.98 15.43 -15.56
CA SER A 343 -15.52 14.22 -16.24
C SER A 343 -14.04 14.36 -16.61
N TYR A 344 -13.23 13.32 -16.37
CA TYR A 344 -11.81 13.26 -16.70
C TYR A 344 -11.58 12.43 -17.97
N HIS A 345 -10.83 12.97 -18.92
CA HIS A 345 -10.48 12.24 -20.14
C HIS A 345 -9.07 12.57 -20.62
N ASN A 346 -8.15 11.61 -20.50
CA ASN A 346 -6.79 11.71 -21.02
C ASN A 346 -6.50 10.53 -21.95
N GLY A 347 -6.90 10.67 -23.21
CA GLY A 347 -6.78 9.61 -24.22
C GLY A 347 -5.35 9.14 -24.46
N LEU A 348 -4.37 10.05 -24.39
CA LEU A 348 -2.96 9.70 -24.54
C LEU A 348 -2.48 8.82 -23.38
N LEU A 349 -2.75 9.21 -22.14
CA LEU A 349 -2.40 8.43 -20.96
C LEU A 349 -3.08 7.05 -20.98
N THR A 350 -4.37 7.00 -21.30
CA THR A 350 -5.10 5.73 -21.42
C THR A 350 -4.51 4.83 -22.50
N ALA A 351 -4.14 5.38 -23.67
CA ALA A 351 -3.49 4.63 -24.73
C ALA A 351 -2.12 4.09 -24.29
N MET A 352 -1.28 4.92 -23.65
CA MET A 352 0.03 4.50 -23.15
C MET A 352 -0.08 3.36 -22.14
N ILE A 353 -0.95 3.50 -21.14
CA ILE A 353 -1.19 2.45 -20.13
C ILE A 353 -1.62 1.15 -20.80
N SER A 354 -2.56 1.23 -21.74
CA SER A 354 -3.10 0.07 -22.43
C SER A 354 -2.03 -0.63 -23.26
N VAL A 355 -1.27 0.12 -24.07
CA VAL A 355 -0.21 -0.42 -24.93
C VAL A 355 0.90 -1.06 -24.09
N LEU A 356 1.38 -0.38 -23.04
CA LEU A 356 2.45 -0.90 -22.18
C LEU A 356 2.01 -2.15 -21.41
N THR A 357 0.81 -2.12 -20.84
CA THR A 357 0.26 -3.27 -20.10
C THR A 357 0.04 -4.46 -21.03
N LEU A 358 -0.55 -4.25 -22.21
CA LEU A 358 -0.77 -5.30 -23.21
C LEU A 358 0.55 -5.86 -23.72
N ALA A 359 1.55 -5.01 -23.99
CA ALA A 359 2.88 -5.48 -24.37
C ALA A 359 3.50 -6.36 -23.27
N GLY A 360 3.38 -5.96 -22.00
CA GLY A 360 3.82 -6.76 -20.86
C GLY A 360 3.11 -8.12 -20.79
N LEU A 361 1.79 -8.13 -20.94
CA LEU A 361 0.98 -9.36 -20.94
C LEU A 361 1.36 -10.28 -22.11
N ILE A 362 1.53 -9.73 -23.32
CA ILE A 362 1.95 -10.50 -24.49
C ILE A 362 3.33 -11.13 -24.24
N ILE A 363 4.29 -10.39 -23.69
CA ILE A 363 5.63 -10.93 -23.39
C ILE A 363 5.56 -12.09 -22.39
N VAL A 364 4.70 -12.00 -21.36
CA VAL A 364 4.54 -13.07 -20.36
C VAL A 364 3.81 -14.29 -20.93
N LEU A 365 2.78 -14.07 -21.75
CA LEU A 365 1.95 -15.13 -22.31
C LEU A 365 2.58 -15.80 -23.53
N LEU A 366 3.56 -15.18 -24.18
CA LEU A 366 4.26 -15.77 -25.32
C LEU A 366 5.14 -16.94 -24.84
N PRO A 367 4.89 -18.18 -25.30
CA PRO A 367 5.71 -19.31 -24.92
C PRO A 367 7.14 -19.15 -25.43
N GLU A 368 8.14 -19.46 -24.59
CA GLU A 368 9.58 -19.32 -24.90
C GLU A 368 9.98 -19.95 -26.25
N LYS A 369 9.28 -21.01 -26.68
CA LYS A 369 9.51 -21.71 -27.96
C LYS A 369 9.30 -20.81 -29.20
N LEU A 370 8.42 -19.81 -29.14
CA LEU A 370 8.21 -18.85 -30.24
C LEU A 370 9.30 -17.76 -30.27
N MET A 371 9.85 -17.38 -29.11
CA MET A 371 10.95 -16.41 -29.03
C MET A 371 12.30 -16.99 -29.49
N LEU A 372 12.55 -18.28 -29.27
CA LEU A 372 13.79 -18.95 -29.68
C LEU A 372 13.84 -19.25 -31.19
N LYS A 373 12.72 -19.57 -31.84
CA LYS A 373 12.65 -19.82 -33.30
C LYS A 373 13.09 -18.62 -34.17
N ARG A 374 13.06 -17.38 -33.64
CA ARG A 374 13.54 -16.18 -34.34
C ARG A 374 15.06 -16.02 -34.31
N LYS A 375 15.78 -16.63 -33.36
CA LYS A 375 17.25 -16.56 -33.30
C LYS A 375 17.94 -17.54 -34.26
N THR A 376 17.37 -18.71 -34.48
CA THR A 376 17.91 -19.71 -35.42
C THR A 376 17.70 -19.34 -36.89
N LYS A 377 16.73 -18.48 -37.22
CA LYS A 377 16.50 -18.01 -38.60
C LYS A 377 17.38 -16.82 -39.05
N LYS A 378 18.24 -16.28 -38.17
CA LYS A 378 19.19 -15.20 -38.50
C LYS A 378 20.65 -15.67 -38.61
N GLN A 379 20.89 -16.99 -38.58
CA GLN A 379 22.21 -17.61 -38.73
C GLN A 379 22.27 -18.65 -39.88
N LEU A 380 21.28 -18.61 -40.76
CA LEU A 380 21.27 -19.24 -42.08
C LEU A 380 21.05 -18.11 -43.09
#